data_AF-A0A3D0HEL3-F1
#
_entry.id   AF-A0A3D0HEL3-F1
#
_cell.length_a   1.000
_cell.length_b   1.000
_cell.length_c   1.000
_cell.angle_alpha   90.00
_cell.angle_beta   90.00
_cell.angle_gamma   90.00
#
_symmetry.space_group_name_H-M   'P 1'
#
loop_
_entity.id
_entity.type
_entity.pdbx_description
1 polymer ?
#
loop_
_entity_poly.entity_id
_entity_poly.type
_entity_poly.pdbx_seq_one_letter_code
_entity_poly.pdbx_strand_id
1 'polypeptide(L)'
;LTIFSGIDRTRVDSPASKEAERKTTCTNSMFFLNRQADLTLPGGGLYQRIKVEGFEDVEQLAEVEGNIAPKDPAVFKGKIDPAYLQGFLNVSYKEKTSFDPNSPENTFLSAMGMNMVGKMKSSVTMFMNRYNFDKALELFGAVEGYGAQK
;
A
#
# COMPACT_ATOMS: atom_id res chain seq x y z
N LEU A 1 5.75 -4.65 -4.48
CA LEU A 1 4.55 -4.72 -3.60
C LEU A 1 3.99 -3.31 -3.41
N THR A 2 2.74 -3.08 -3.79
CA THR A 2 1.98 -1.84 -3.52
C THR A 2 1.27 -1.88 -2.16
N ILE A 3 1.46 -2.97 -1.39
CA ILE A 3 0.75 -3.33 -0.15
C ILE A 3 1.08 -2.42 1.06
N PHE A 4 1.56 -1.20 0.81
CA PHE A 4 2.04 -0.28 1.84
C PHE A 4 1.55 1.16 1.63
N SER A 5 0.56 1.34 0.76
CA SER A 5 -0.20 2.59 0.62
C SER A 5 -1.66 2.42 0.99
N GLY A 6 -2.28 3.51 1.43
CA GLY A 6 -3.70 3.52 1.82
C GLY A 6 -4.63 3.34 0.63
N ILE A 7 -4.26 3.90 -0.53
CA ILE A 7 -4.95 3.75 -1.80
C ILE A 7 -4.00 3.16 -2.84
N ASP A 8 -4.40 2.05 -3.44
CA ASP A 8 -3.79 1.49 -4.64
C ASP A 8 -4.63 1.85 -5.86
N ARG A 9 -4.07 2.64 -6.78
CA ARG A 9 -4.63 2.86 -8.12
C ARG A 9 -3.59 2.50 -9.18
N THR A 10 -2.92 1.37 -8.99
CA THR A 10 -1.89 0.87 -9.93
C THR A 10 -2.46 -0.01 -11.05
N ARG A 11 -3.63 -0.60 -10.81
CA ARG A 11 -4.38 -1.34 -11.83
C ARG A 11 -5.11 -0.37 -12.77
N VAL A 12 -4.85 -0.52 -14.06
CA VAL A 12 -5.58 0.14 -15.15
C VAL A 12 -6.56 -0.87 -15.75
N ASP A 13 -7.82 -0.50 -15.88
CA ASP A 13 -8.85 -1.39 -16.40
C ASP A 13 -8.82 -1.48 -17.94
N SER A 14 -9.17 -2.66 -18.44
CA SER A 14 -9.27 -2.95 -19.87
C SER A 14 -10.70 -3.40 -20.23
N PRO A 15 -11.28 -2.95 -21.36
CA PRO A 15 -10.70 -2.02 -22.35
C PRO A 15 -10.62 -0.57 -21.85
N ALA A 16 -9.91 0.30 -22.57
CA ALA A 16 -9.70 1.71 -22.19
C ALA A 16 -11.00 2.49 -21.93
N SER A 17 -12.11 2.09 -22.57
CA SER A 17 -13.43 2.67 -22.30
C SER A 17 -13.90 2.46 -20.86
N LYS A 18 -13.56 1.32 -20.24
CA LYS A 18 -13.88 1.05 -18.83
C LYS A 18 -13.03 1.87 -17.87
N GLU A 19 -11.75 2.08 -18.18
CA GLU A 19 -10.91 2.96 -17.34
C GLU A 19 -11.40 4.41 -17.40
N ALA A 20 -11.85 4.89 -18.57
CA ALA A 20 -12.40 6.23 -18.71
C ALA A 20 -13.68 6.46 -17.86
N GLU A 21 -14.45 5.41 -17.60
CA GLU A 21 -15.62 5.45 -16.72
C GLU A 21 -15.27 5.38 -15.23
N ARG A 22 -14.04 4.97 -14.89
CA ARG A 22 -13.62 4.74 -13.50
C ARG A 22 -13.39 6.06 -12.77
N LYS A 23 -14.36 6.40 -11.92
CA LYS A 23 -14.25 7.48 -10.94
C LYS A 23 -13.65 6.96 -9.64
N THR A 24 -12.58 7.58 -9.18
CA THR A 24 -12.07 7.37 -7.82
C THR A 24 -12.00 8.72 -7.16
N THR A 25 -12.69 8.84 -6.04
CA THR A 25 -12.72 10.04 -5.21
C THR A 25 -12.03 9.71 -3.90
N CYS A 26 -11.47 10.73 -3.26
CA CYS A 26 -10.93 10.61 -1.92
C CYS A 26 -11.26 11.89 -1.18
N THR A 27 -12.17 11.82 -0.23
CA THR A 27 -12.64 12.98 0.53
C THR A 27 -12.66 12.65 2.01
N ASN A 28 -12.38 13.66 2.84
CA ASN A 28 -12.47 13.61 4.30
C ASN A 28 -11.78 12.36 4.88
N SER A 29 -10.64 11.95 4.33
CA SER A 29 -9.93 10.74 4.75
C SER A 29 -8.67 11.10 5.53
N MET A 30 -8.45 10.39 6.65
CA MET A 30 -7.23 10.52 7.44
C MET A 30 -6.27 9.36 7.14
N PHE A 31 -5.08 9.68 6.63
CA PHE A 31 -4.07 8.69 6.25
C PHE A 31 -3.02 8.53 7.34
N PHE A 32 -2.85 7.32 7.87
CA PHE A 32 -1.92 7.05 8.97
C PHE A 32 -1.25 5.69 8.82
N LEU A 33 -0.01 5.58 9.32
CA LEU A 33 0.78 4.34 9.38
C LEU A 33 1.05 3.64 8.03
N ASN A 34 0.76 4.30 6.90
CA ASN A 34 1.16 3.86 5.58
C ASN A 34 2.69 3.94 5.43
N ARG A 35 3.34 2.82 5.12
CA ARG A 35 4.81 2.73 5.13
C ARG A 35 5.47 3.37 3.92
N GLN A 36 4.81 3.39 2.76
CA GLN A 36 5.41 3.92 1.53
C GLN A 36 4.81 5.25 1.12
N ALA A 37 3.49 5.32 0.99
CA ALA A 37 2.76 6.48 0.48
C ALA A 37 1.30 6.39 0.89
N ASP A 38 0.53 7.44 0.69
CA ASP A 38 -0.91 7.41 0.96
C ASP A 38 -1.68 6.97 -0.29
N LEU A 39 -1.17 7.32 -1.47
CA LEU A 39 -1.62 6.84 -2.78
C LEU A 39 -0.45 6.26 -3.58
N THR A 40 -0.72 5.19 -4.34
CA THR A 40 0.21 4.64 -5.32
C THR A 40 -0.42 4.55 -6.71
N LEU A 41 0.31 5.07 -7.69
CA LEU A 41 -0.08 5.14 -9.10
C LEU A 41 0.92 4.38 -9.99
N PRO A 42 0.51 3.94 -11.19
CA PRO A 42 1.45 3.41 -12.16
C PRO A 42 2.44 4.51 -12.56
N GLY A 43 3.69 4.13 -12.81
CA GLY A 43 4.70 5.04 -13.37
C GLY A 43 5.49 4.36 -14.48
N GLY A 44 6.31 5.13 -15.19
CA GLY A 44 7.03 4.69 -16.40
C GLY A 44 8.15 3.66 -16.19
N GLY A 45 8.23 3.03 -15.01
CA GLY A 45 9.21 2.00 -14.68
C GLY A 45 9.20 1.63 -13.19
N LEU A 46 8.88 2.61 -12.33
CA LEU A 46 8.58 2.42 -10.91
C LEU A 46 7.21 3.03 -10.58
N TYR A 47 6.61 2.60 -9.48
CA TYR A 47 5.37 3.19 -8.98
C TYR A 47 5.59 4.63 -8.51
N GLN A 48 4.64 5.49 -8.82
CA GLN A 48 4.56 6.82 -8.22
C GLN A 48 3.94 6.70 -6.83
N ARG A 49 4.58 7.36 -5.86
CA ARG A 49 4.27 7.28 -4.43
C ARG A 49 3.95 8.67 -3.93
N ILE A 50 2.69 8.90 -3.59
CA ILE A 50 2.17 10.24 -3.31
C ILE A 50 1.66 10.27 -1.86
N LYS A 51 2.09 11.29 -1.12
CA LYS A 51 1.58 11.58 0.23
C LYS A 51 0.33 12.46 0.14
N VAL A 52 -0.49 12.44 1.17
CA VAL A 52 -1.78 13.15 1.19
C VAL A 52 -1.67 14.63 0.80
N GLU A 53 -0.56 15.29 1.11
CA GLU A 53 -0.30 16.69 0.76
C GLU A 53 -0.21 16.93 -0.76
N GLY A 54 0.09 15.90 -1.54
CA GLY A 54 0.18 15.96 -3.00
C GLY A 54 -1.06 15.45 -3.71
N PHE A 55 -2.18 15.18 -3.02
CA PHE A 55 -3.37 14.61 -3.65
C PHE A 55 -4.06 15.59 -4.60
N GLU A 56 -3.97 16.90 -4.35
CA GLU A 56 -4.57 17.93 -5.21
C GLU A 56 -3.98 17.94 -6.64
N ASP A 57 -2.72 17.52 -6.78
CA ASP A 57 -2.02 17.41 -8.07
C ASP A 57 -2.29 16.09 -8.81
N VAL A 58 -3.15 15.22 -8.28
CA VAL A 58 -3.42 13.89 -8.84
C VAL A 58 -4.62 13.90 -9.75
N GLU A 59 -4.38 13.89 -11.06
CA GLU A 59 -5.43 13.85 -12.09
C GLU A 59 -6.34 12.61 -12.01
N GLN A 60 -5.81 11.50 -11.48
CA GLN A 60 -6.57 10.25 -11.33
C GLN A 60 -7.54 10.29 -10.14
N LEU A 61 -7.56 11.34 -9.32
CA LEU A 61 -8.58 11.53 -8.29
C LEU A 61 -9.60 12.54 -8.81
N ALA A 62 -10.84 12.08 -9.02
CA ALA A 62 -11.91 12.91 -9.54
C ALA A 62 -12.38 13.97 -8.54
N GLU A 63 -12.15 13.74 -7.26
CA GLU A 63 -12.51 14.65 -6.16
C GLU A 63 -11.52 14.44 -5.02
N VAL A 64 -10.98 15.55 -4.52
CA VAL A 64 -10.00 15.62 -3.43
C VAL A 64 -10.40 16.76 -2.51
N GLU A 65 -10.86 16.43 -1.29
CA GLU A 65 -11.25 17.43 -0.31
C GLU A 65 -11.00 16.91 1.10
N GLY A 66 -10.51 17.77 2.01
CA GLY A 66 -10.48 17.46 3.44
C GLY A 66 -9.64 16.24 3.84
N ASN A 67 -8.72 15.78 2.99
CA ASN A 67 -7.84 14.67 3.33
C ASN A 67 -6.65 15.17 4.13
N ILE A 68 -6.28 14.46 5.19
CA ILE A 68 -5.18 14.88 6.07
C ILE A 68 -4.30 13.72 6.52
N ALA A 69 -3.06 14.05 6.88
CA ALA A 69 -2.25 13.24 7.77
C ALA A 69 -2.56 13.63 9.23
N PRO A 70 -2.55 12.68 10.18
CA PRO A 70 -2.75 13.00 11.59
C PRO A 70 -1.60 13.89 12.09
N LYS A 71 -1.94 15.08 12.59
CA LYS A 71 -0.98 15.98 13.25
C LYS A 71 -0.59 15.48 14.64
N ASP A 72 -1.53 14.84 15.33
CA ASP A 72 -1.32 14.21 16.64
C ASP A 72 -1.78 12.75 16.60
N PRO A 73 -0.87 11.77 16.77
CA PRO A 73 -1.24 10.35 16.85
C PRO A 73 -2.19 10.00 17.99
N ALA A 74 -2.29 10.84 19.03
CA ALA A 74 -3.17 10.60 20.17
C ALA A 74 -4.66 10.56 19.80
N VAL A 75 -5.04 11.07 18.62
CA VAL A 75 -6.41 10.94 18.09
C VAL A 75 -6.87 9.48 17.97
N PHE A 76 -5.93 8.53 17.86
CA PHE A 76 -6.21 7.09 17.78
C PHE A 76 -6.10 6.36 19.14
N LYS A 77 -5.81 7.09 20.23
CA LYS A 77 -5.62 6.48 21.56
C LYS A 77 -6.87 5.73 21.99
N GLY A 78 -6.71 4.44 22.25
CA GLY A 78 -7.80 3.55 22.67
C GLY A 78 -8.77 3.14 21.56
N LYS A 79 -8.54 3.57 20.30
CA LYS A 79 -9.41 3.26 19.15
C LYS A 79 -8.90 2.11 18.29
N ILE A 80 -7.58 1.89 18.28
CA ILE A 80 -6.94 0.76 17.59
C ILE A 80 -6.62 -0.33 18.61
N ASP A 81 -6.89 -1.59 18.26
CA ASP A 81 -6.53 -2.74 19.07
C ASP A 81 -5.02 -2.74 19.39
N PRO A 82 -4.64 -2.72 20.68
CA PRO A 82 -3.23 -2.59 21.06
C PRO A 82 -2.36 -3.75 20.58
N ALA A 83 -2.87 -4.98 20.59
CA ALA A 83 -2.11 -6.16 20.16
C ALA A 83 -1.86 -6.12 18.65
N TYR A 84 -2.86 -5.72 17.88
CA TYR A 84 -2.71 -5.51 16.44
C TYR A 84 -1.76 -4.37 16.11
N LEU A 85 -1.91 -3.22 16.78
CA LEU A 85 -1.02 -2.07 16.57
C LEU A 85 0.43 -2.41 16.89
N GLN A 86 0.68 -3.09 18.01
CA GLN A 86 2.02 -3.52 18.40
C GLN A 86 2.60 -4.51 17.38
N GLY A 87 1.80 -5.46 16.89
CA GLY A 87 2.22 -6.33 15.79
C GLY A 87 2.60 -5.53 14.56
N PHE A 88 1.71 -4.62 14.13
CA PHE A 88 1.88 -3.82 12.92
C PHE A 88 3.14 -2.94 12.97
N LEU A 89 3.40 -2.28 14.10
CA LEU A 89 4.60 -1.47 14.28
C LEU A 89 5.88 -2.33 14.21
N ASN A 90 5.83 -3.54 14.75
CA ASN A 90 6.95 -4.48 14.73
C ASN A 90 7.06 -5.30 13.43
N VAL A 91 6.22 -5.06 12.41
CA VAL A 91 6.31 -5.84 11.19
C VAL A 91 7.64 -5.54 10.48
N SER A 92 8.43 -6.58 10.24
CA SER A 92 9.69 -6.51 9.50
C SER A 92 9.53 -7.25 8.18
N TYR A 93 9.92 -6.59 7.10
CA TYR A 93 10.00 -7.17 5.77
C TYR A 93 11.47 -7.37 5.42
N LYS A 94 11.88 -8.62 5.20
CA LYS A 94 13.21 -8.93 4.69
C LYS A 94 13.07 -9.62 3.36
N GLU A 95 13.49 -8.92 2.31
CA GLU A 95 13.63 -9.48 0.97
C GLU A 95 15.12 -9.70 0.70
N LYS A 96 15.49 -10.95 0.41
CA LYS A 96 16.81 -11.29 -0.11
C LYS A 96 16.64 -11.82 -1.53
N THR A 97 17.05 -11.00 -2.49
CA THR A 97 17.20 -11.39 -3.88
C THR A 97 18.64 -11.82 -4.10
N SER A 98 18.85 -13.08 -4.48
CA SER A 98 20.15 -13.59 -4.90
C SER A 98 20.07 -13.88 -6.39
N PHE A 99 20.77 -13.07 -7.16
CA PHE A 99 20.98 -13.28 -8.58
C PHE A 99 22.48 -13.31 -8.82
N ASP A 100 22.98 -14.49 -9.17
CA ASP A 100 24.38 -14.69 -9.55
C ASP A 100 24.43 -15.14 -11.01
N PRO A 101 24.77 -14.23 -11.95
CA PRO A 101 24.92 -14.55 -13.36
C PRO A 101 26.06 -15.55 -13.62
N ASN A 102 27.05 -15.62 -12.73
CA ASN A 102 28.19 -16.52 -12.84
C ASN A 102 27.96 -17.85 -12.13
N SER A 103 26.77 -18.08 -11.57
CA SER A 103 26.43 -19.39 -11.03
C SER A 103 26.50 -20.46 -12.13
N PRO A 104 26.91 -21.70 -11.82
CA PRO A 104 26.98 -22.78 -12.80
C PRO A 104 25.66 -22.99 -13.54
N GLU A 105 24.55 -22.82 -12.83
CA GLU A 105 23.18 -22.93 -13.35
C GLU A 105 22.87 -21.80 -14.36
N ASN A 106 23.15 -20.53 -14.04
CA ASN A 106 22.90 -19.42 -14.97
C ASN A 106 23.89 -19.38 -16.13
N THR A 107 25.12 -19.85 -15.94
CA THR A 107 26.11 -20.00 -17.02
C THR A 107 25.64 -21.07 -18.01
N PHE A 108 25.11 -22.19 -17.52
CA PHE A 108 24.56 -23.25 -18.35
C PHE A 108 23.27 -22.81 -19.07
N LEU A 109 22.34 -22.15 -18.36
CA LEU A 109 21.13 -21.59 -18.97
C LEU A 109 21.46 -20.57 -20.07
N SER A 110 22.41 -19.67 -19.82
CA SER A 110 22.90 -18.69 -20.80
C SER A 110 23.53 -19.37 -22.02
N ALA A 111 24.38 -20.39 -21.82
CA ALA A 111 25.00 -21.16 -22.90
C ALA A 111 23.97 -21.93 -23.75
N MET A 112 22.83 -22.30 -23.16
CA MET A 112 21.73 -22.99 -23.84
C MET A 112 20.67 -22.04 -24.44
N GLY A 113 20.92 -20.71 -24.41
CA GLY A 113 19.97 -19.71 -24.91
C GLY A 113 18.70 -19.57 -24.06
N MET A 114 18.72 -20.06 -22.83
CA MET A 114 17.61 -20.01 -21.88
C MET A 114 17.74 -18.81 -20.94
N ASN A 115 16.61 -18.34 -20.41
CA ASN A 115 16.59 -17.25 -19.44
C ASN A 115 17.23 -17.67 -18.11
N MET A 116 18.04 -16.79 -17.53
CA MET A 116 18.65 -16.99 -16.21
C MET A 116 17.60 -16.95 -15.09
N VAL A 117 17.87 -17.67 -14.00
CA VAL A 117 16.98 -17.78 -12.84
C VAL A 117 17.65 -17.17 -11.61
N GLY A 118 16.90 -16.31 -10.90
CA GLY A 118 17.27 -15.78 -9.59
C GLY A 118 16.46 -16.44 -8.48
N LYS A 119 17.04 -16.56 -7.28
CA LYS A 119 16.29 -17.01 -6.08
C LYS A 119 15.88 -15.80 -5.27
N MET A 120 14.58 -15.65 -5.02
CA MET A 120 14.02 -14.64 -4.13
C MET A 120 13.47 -15.31 -2.88
N LYS A 121 13.96 -14.90 -1.70
CA LYS A 121 13.38 -15.27 -0.40
C LYS A 121 12.81 -14.03 0.25
N SER A 122 11.50 -14.00 0.43
CA SER A 122 10.80 -12.98 1.21
C SER A 122 10.37 -13.56 2.56
N SER A 123 10.66 -12.85 3.65
CA SER A 123 10.14 -13.17 5.00
C SER A 123 9.43 -11.95 5.56
N VAL A 124 8.26 -12.20 6.17
CA VAL A 124 7.42 -11.18 6.81
C VAL A 124 7.05 -11.67 8.20
N THR A 125 7.21 -10.82 9.22
CA THR A 125 6.89 -11.20 10.61
C THR A 125 5.40 -11.18 10.95
N MET A 126 4.56 -10.58 10.09
CA MET A 126 3.11 -10.70 10.14
C MET A 126 2.60 -11.15 8.78
N PHE A 127 2.01 -12.34 8.72
CA PHE A 127 1.35 -12.86 7.52
C PHE A 127 -0.07 -13.23 7.90
N MET A 128 -1.06 -12.60 7.26
CA MET A 128 -2.50 -12.87 7.47
C MET A 128 -3.02 -12.67 8.91
N ASN A 129 -2.39 -11.84 9.73
CA ASN A 129 -2.97 -11.47 11.03
C ASN A 129 -4.25 -10.65 10.77
N ARG A 130 -5.42 -11.25 11.03
CA ARG A 130 -6.71 -10.59 10.89
C ARG A 130 -6.93 -9.63 12.05
N TYR A 131 -7.38 -8.42 11.74
CA TYR A 131 -7.94 -7.52 12.76
C TYR A 131 -9.22 -8.16 13.32
N ASN A 132 -9.48 -8.00 14.61
CA ASN A 132 -10.71 -8.50 15.21
C ASN A 132 -11.91 -7.78 14.56
N PHE A 133 -12.83 -8.54 13.95
CA PHE A 133 -13.94 -7.98 13.19
C PHE A 133 -14.84 -7.07 14.05
N ASP A 134 -15.13 -7.47 15.29
CA ASP A 134 -15.98 -6.67 16.18
C ASP A 134 -15.34 -5.31 16.49
N LYS A 135 -14.02 -5.31 16.69
CA LYS A 135 -13.25 -4.07 16.90
C LYS A 135 -13.08 -3.25 15.62
N ALA A 136 -13.19 -3.87 14.44
CA ALA A 136 -13.09 -3.15 13.17
C ALA A 136 -14.26 -2.18 13.01
N LEU A 137 -15.44 -2.56 13.50
CA LEU A 137 -16.64 -1.71 13.48
C LEU A 137 -16.49 -0.46 14.37
N GLU A 138 -15.64 -0.53 15.40
CA GLU A 138 -15.33 0.62 16.27
C GLU A 138 -14.47 1.68 15.56
N LEU A 139 -13.81 1.32 14.45
CA LEU A 139 -13.01 2.27 13.66
C LEU A 139 -13.88 3.22 12.81
N PHE A 140 -15.14 2.88 12.57
CA PHE A 140 -16.10 3.75 11.90
C PHE A 140 -16.48 4.92 12.82
N GLY A 141 -16.30 6.14 12.34
CA GLY A 141 -16.47 7.37 13.12
C GLY A 141 -15.45 7.50 14.26
N ALA A 142 -14.34 6.74 14.21
CA ALA A 142 -13.31 6.82 15.24
C ALA A 142 -12.74 8.23 15.36
N VAL A 143 -12.61 8.96 14.26
CA VAL A 143 -12.23 10.37 14.26
C VAL A 143 -13.38 11.16 13.65
N GLU A 144 -13.91 12.11 14.41
CA GLU A 144 -15.02 12.95 13.98
C GLU A 144 -14.66 13.71 12.70
N GLY A 145 -15.53 13.64 11.70
CA GLY A 145 -15.35 14.32 10.42
C GLY A 145 -14.41 13.63 9.43
N TYR A 146 -13.79 12.50 9.80
CA TYR A 146 -12.87 11.77 8.91
C TYR A 146 -13.20 10.28 8.77
N GLY A 147 -13.20 9.79 7.53
CA GLY A 147 -13.55 8.41 7.18
C GLY A 147 -15.05 8.15 7.24
N ALA A 148 -15.44 6.88 7.16
CA ALA A 148 -16.84 6.49 7.26
C ALA A 148 -17.39 6.80 8.67
N GLN A 149 -18.48 7.56 8.75
CA GLN A 149 -19.13 8.00 9.99
C GLN A 149 -20.29 7.07 10.37
N LYS A 150 -20.72 7.10 11.64
CA LYS A 150 -21.89 6.37 12.15
C LYS A 150 -23.19 7.16 11.98
#